data_AF-A0A9P7FM43-F1
#
_entry.id   AF-A0A9P7FM43-F1
#
_cell.length_a   1.000
_cell.length_b   1.000
_cell.length_c   1.000
_cell.angle_alpha   90.00
_cell.angle_beta   90.00
_cell.angle_gamma   90.00
#
_symmetry.space_group_name_H-M   'P 1'
#
loop_
_entity.id
_entity.type
_entity.pdbx_description
1 polymer ?
#
loop_
_entity_poly.entity_id
_entity_poly.type
_entity_poly.pdbx_seq_one_letter_code
_entity_poly.pdbx_strand_id
1 'polypeptide(L)'
;YYIRSANDGSTYWYYDANRNVVVAARDKRTSFTITNADKSRAPGSILIGSDDVYITLSNGTNIGIDTTQDHLGKSVNPQPFKLSALLSGDFQINFNNDGFAGLGPVSRNPGKGERWELV
;
A
#
# COMPACT_ATOMS: atom_id res chain seq x y z
N TYR A 1 -6.41 -9.59 -1.27
CA TYR A 1 -4.99 -9.72 -0.90
C TYR A 1 -4.76 -9.04 0.43
N TYR A 2 -3.93 -9.60 1.28
CA TYR A 2 -3.36 -8.87 2.41
C TYR A 2 -1.97 -8.37 2.03
N ILE A 3 -1.52 -7.32 2.70
CA ILE A 3 -0.16 -6.79 2.55
C ILE A 3 0.48 -6.83 3.93
N ARG A 4 1.68 -7.43 4.04
CA ARG A 4 2.41 -7.57 5.30
C ARG A 4 3.87 -7.16 5.16
N SER A 5 4.51 -6.88 6.29
CA SER A 5 5.94 -6.57 6.31
C SER A 5 6.74 -7.83 5.96
N ALA A 6 7.68 -7.68 5.04
CA ALA A 6 8.62 -8.75 4.70
C ALA A 6 9.69 -8.96 5.78
N ASN A 7 9.92 -7.95 6.63
CA ASN A 7 10.89 -8.03 7.74
C ASN A 7 10.26 -8.59 9.02
N ASP A 8 8.97 -8.32 9.25
CA ASP A 8 8.19 -8.83 10.38
C ASP A 8 6.84 -9.35 9.87
N GLY A 9 6.77 -10.66 9.60
CA GLY A 9 5.57 -11.30 9.05
C GLY A 9 4.33 -11.25 9.96
N SER A 10 4.44 -10.74 11.19
CA SER A 10 3.30 -10.48 12.09
C SER A 10 2.64 -9.11 11.87
N THR A 11 3.27 -8.22 11.11
CA THR A 11 2.80 -6.83 10.90
C THR A 11 2.15 -6.69 9.52
N TYR A 12 0.90 -6.23 9.49
CA TYR A 12 0.06 -6.10 8.31
C TYR A 12 -0.37 -4.66 8.05
N TRP A 13 -0.76 -4.38 6.82
CA TRP A 13 -1.50 -3.17 6.48
C TRP A 13 -2.94 -3.26 7.00
N TYR A 14 -3.36 -2.20 7.66
CA TYR A 14 -4.72 -1.99 8.14
C TYR A 14 -5.20 -0.60 7.75
N TYR A 15 -6.39 -0.50 7.18
CA TYR A 15 -7.04 0.77 6.89
C TYR A 15 -7.86 1.24 8.10
N ASP A 16 -7.44 2.34 8.72
CA ASP A 16 -8.19 3.02 9.77
C ASP A 16 -9.19 3.99 9.14
N ALA A 17 -10.47 3.60 9.11
CA ALA A 17 -11.54 4.38 8.52
C ALA A 17 -11.81 5.71 9.25
N ASN A 18 -11.48 5.83 10.54
CA ASN A 18 -11.69 7.09 11.28
C ASN A 18 -10.69 8.15 10.85
N ARG A 19 -9.47 7.72 10.49
CA ARG A 19 -8.36 8.58 10.09
C ARG A 19 -8.16 8.64 8.57
N ASN A 20 -8.87 7.80 7.82
CA ASN A 20 -8.75 7.63 6.37
C ASN A 20 -7.33 7.29 5.90
N VAL A 21 -6.60 6.51 6.70
CA VAL A 21 -5.18 6.21 6.48
C VAL A 21 -4.91 4.72 6.60
N VAL A 22 -3.92 4.22 5.85
CA VAL A 22 -3.38 2.87 6.01
C VAL A 22 -2.23 2.93 7.01
N VAL A 23 -2.29 2.07 8.03
CA VAL A 23 -1.30 1.94 9.10
C VAL A 23 -0.72 0.52 9.14
N ALA A 24 0.43 0.38 9.77
CA ALA A 24 0.98 -0.92 10.14
C ALA A 24 0.36 -1.39 11.48
N ALA A 25 -0.15 -2.62 11.53
CA ALA A 25 -0.76 -3.20 12.72
C ALA A 25 -0.43 -4.70 12.87
N ARG A 26 -0.34 -5.20 14.11
CA ARG A 26 -0.06 -6.62 14.40
C ARG A 26 -1.31 -7.44 14.73
N ASP A 27 -2.34 -6.77 15.23
CA ASP A 27 -3.60 -7.36 15.69
C ASP A 27 -4.73 -7.21 14.67
N LYS A 28 -4.53 -6.42 13.62
CA LYS A 28 -5.52 -6.08 12.60
C LYS A 28 -4.91 -6.14 11.21
N ARG A 29 -5.76 -6.44 10.23
CA ARG A 29 -5.40 -6.44 8.81
C ARG A 29 -6.60 -6.07 7.95
N THR A 30 -6.34 -5.46 6.81
CA THR A 30 -7.36 -5.14 5.81
C THR A 30 -7.12 -5.97 4.55
N SER A 31 -8.19 -6.55 4.01
CA SER A 31 -8.14 -7.17 2.68
C SER A 31 -8.31 -6.10 1.62
N PHE A 32 -7.42 -6.12 0.65
CA PHE A 32 -7.38 -5.21 -0.48
C PHE A 32 -7.68 -5.94 -1.79
N THR A 33 -8.41 -5.26 -2.66
CA THR A 33 -8.60 -5.65 -4.05
C THR A 33 -7.52 -4.95 -4.88
N ILE A 34 -6.83 -5.71 -5.73
CA ILE A 34 -5.77 -5.20 -6.60
C ILE A 34 -6.19 -5.44 -8.03
N THR A 35 -6.21 -4.38 -8.83
CA THR A 35 -6.63 -4.42 -10.22
C THR A 35 -5.56 -3.83 -11.13
N ASN A 36 -5.46 -4.37 -12.34
CA ASN A 36 -4.61 -3.79 -13.37
C ASN A 36 -5.14 -2.38 -13.72
N ALA A 37 -4.25 -1.39 -13.77
CA ALA A 37 -4.59 -0.04 -14.18
C ALA A 37 -4.88 0.03 -15.69
N ASP A 38 -4.25 -0.84 -16.47
CA ASP A 38 -4.52 -1.01 -17.89
C ASP A 38 -5.78 -1.87 -18.10
N LYS A 39 -6.87 -1.20 -18.48
CA LYS A 39 -8.18 -1.82 -18.73
C LYS A 39 -8.23 -2.67 -20.00
N SER A 40 -7.21 -2.61 -20.86
CA SER A 40 -7.12 -3.47 -22.05
C SER A 40 -6.66 -4.89 -21.71
N ARG A 41 -6.06 -5.09 -20.52
CA ARG A 41 -5.64 -6.41 -20.05
C ARG A 41 -6.80 -7.21 -19.49
N ALA A 42 -6.67 -8.53 -19.59
CA ALA A 42 -7.66 -9.45 -19.03
C ALA A 42 -7.75 -9.27 -17.50
N PRO A 43 -8.96 -9.27 -16.92
CA PRO A 43 -9.12 -9.26 -15.47
C PRO A 43 -8.37 -10.43 -14.82
N GLY A 44 -7.61 -10.15 -13.76
CA GLY A 44 -6.84 -11.16 -13.03
C GLY A 44 -5.45 -11.47 -13.59
N SER A 45 -5.07 -10.93 -14.76
CA SER A 45 -3.67 -10.99 -15.24
C SER A 45 -2.90 -9.76 -14.75
N ILE A 46 -2.25 -9.90 -13.60
CA ILE A 46 -1.32 -8.89 -13.08
C ILE A 46 0.08 -9.49 -13.10
N LEU A 47 0.97 -8.91 -13.90
CA LEU A 47 2.38 -9.29 -13.88
C LEU A 47 3.15 -8.42 -12.87
N ILE A 48 3.70 -9.07 -11.84
CA ILE A 48 4.48 -8.40 -10.80
C ILE A 48 5.76 -7.81 -11.42
N GLY A 49 5.97 -6.50 -11.24
CA GLY A 49 7.18 -5.80 -11.68
C GLY A 49 7.05 -5.03 -13.00
N SER A 50 6.04 -5.31 -13.82
CA SER A 50 5.76 -4.56 -15.04
C SER A 50 4.47 -3.78 -14.99
N ASP A 51 3.42 -4.37 -14.42
CA ASP A 51 2.07 -3.83 -14.53
C ASP A 51 1.83 -2.80 -13.44
N ASP A 52 1.21 -1.69 -13.83
CA ASP A 52 0.72 -0.69 -12.89
C ASP A 52 -0.64 -1.12 -12.36
N VAL A 53 -0.85 -0.98 -11.06
CA VAL A 53 -2.06 -1.46 -10.38
C VAL A 53 -2.70 -0.37 -9.53
N TYR A 54 -4.00 -0.53 -9.31
CA TYR A 54 -4.75 0.19 -8.28
C TYR A 54 -5.01 -0.71 -7.07
N ILE A 55 -5.05 -0.11 -5.88
CA ILE A 55 -5.49 -0.75 -4.64
C ILE A 55 -6.87 -0.17 -4.27
N THR A 56 -7.81 -1.05 -3.97
CA THR A 56 -9.13 -0.69 -3.44
C THR A 56 -9.49 -1.51 -2.21
N LEU A 57 -10.34 -0.96 -1.35
CA LEU A 57 -11.05 -1.72 -0.33
C LEU A 57 -12.21 -2.49 -0.96
N SER A 58 -12.73 -3.49 -0.25
CA SER A 58 -13.89 -4.28 -0.71
C SER A 58 -15.16 -3.45 -0.96
N ASN A 59 -15.27 -2.28 -0.34
CA ASN A 59 -16.37 -1.33 -0.55
C ASN A 59 -16.13 -0.37 -1.73
N GLY A 60 -15.09 -0.59 -2.54
CA GLY A 60 -14.74 0.24 -3.69
C GLY A 60 -13.95 1.51 -3.37
N THR A 61 -13.59 1.74 -2.10
CA THR A 61 -12.74 2.89 -1.73
C THR A 61 -11.35 2.72 -2.32
N ASN A 62 -10.93 3.67 -3.14
CA ASN A 62 -9.57 3.75 -3.65
C ASN A 62 -8.57 4.08 -2.55
N ILE A 63 -7.49 3.31 -2.50
CA ILE A 63 -6.32 3.59 -1.67
C ILE A 63 -5.23 4.10 -2.58
N GLY A 64 -4.66 5.24 -2.20
CA GLY A 64 -3.57 5.86 -2.94
C GLY A 64 -2.73 6.70 -2.02
N ILE A 65 -1.72 7.31 -2.62
CA ILE A 65 -0.82 8.21 -1.91
C ILE A 65 -1.52 9.56 -1.72
N ASP A 66 -1.54 10.02 -0.48
CA ASP A 66 -1.85 11.41 -0.17
C ASP A 66 -0.55 12.21 -0.30
N THR A 67 -0.43 12.97 -1.39
CA THR A 67 0.74 13.81 -1.67
C THR A 67 0.87 15.02 -0.75
N THR A 68 -0.16 15.31 0.06
CA THR A 68 -0.12 16.38 1.05
C THR A 68 0.34 15.90 2.42
N GLN A 69 0.16 14.60 2.71
CA GLN A 69 0.42 14.01 4.03
C GLN A 69 1.49 12.91 4.01
N ASP A 70 2.05 12.61 2.83
CA ASP A 70 3.09 11.59 2.60
C ASP A 70 2.74 10.21 3.22
N HIS A 71 1.47 9.82 3.14
CA HIS A 71 1.00 8.52 3.59
C HIS A 71 0.12 7.83 2.55
N LEU A 72 -0.17 6.55 2.79
CA LEU A 72 -1.22 5.84 2.07
C LEU A 72 -2.55 6.04 2.78
N GLY A 73 -3.58 6.40 2.03
CA GLY A 73 -4.91 6.64 2.58
C GLY A 73 -5.98 6.58 1.52
N LYS A 74 -7.19 6.98 1.91
CA LYS A 74 -8.28 7.15 0.94
C LYS A 74 -7.89 8.22 -0.08
N SER A 75 -7.97 7.88 -1.36
CA SER A 75 -7.68 8.82 -2.45
C SER A 75 -8.84 8.89 -3.43
N VAL A 76 -9.24 10.10 -3.81
CA VAL A 76 -10.26 10.29 -4.87
C VAL A 76 -9.65 10.01 -6.25
N ASN A 77 -8.37 10.36 -6.43
CA ASN A 77 -7.64 10.22 -7.68
C ASN A 77 -6.34 9.42 -7.42
N PRO A 78 -6.44 8.11 -7.14
CA PRO A 78 -5.25 7.31 -6.88
C PRO A 78 -4.36 7.28 -8.11
N GLN A 79 -3.05 7.41 -7.92
CA GLN A 79 -2.07 7.11 -8.96
C GLN A 79 -1.77 5.61 -8.95
N PRO A 80 -1.72 4.95 -10.11
CA PRO A 80 -1.36 3.55 -10.16
C PRO A 80 0.14 3.40 -9.86
N PHE A 81 0.55 2.23 -9.37
CA PHE A 81 1.95 1.94 -9.07
C PHE A 81 2.26 0.46 -9.34
N LYS A 82 3.54 0.12 -9.45
CA LYS A 82 3.97 -1.27 -9.69
C LYS A 82 4.01 -2.05 -8.39
N LEU A 83 3.55 -3.30 -8.39
CA LEU A 83 3.64 -4.15 -7.19
C LEU A 83 5.09 -4.36 -6.69
N SER A 84 6.09 -4.23 -7.56
CA SER A 84 7.51 -4.25 -7.15
C SER A 84 7.87 -3.11 -6.18
N ALA A 85 7.12 -2.01 -6.19
CA ALA A 85 7.26 -0.90 -5.26
C ALA A 85 7.03 -1.32 -3.80
N LEU A 86 6.22 -2.36 -3.56
CA LEU A 86 6.01 -2.92 -2.22
C LEU A 86 7.33 -3.49 -1.67
N LEU A 87 8.09 -4.20 -2.51
CA LEU A 87 9.32 -4.88 -2.13
C LEU A 87 10.52 -3.95 -2.06
N SER A 88 10.61 -2.97 -2.96
CA SER A 88 11.69 -1.98 -2.95
C SER A 88 11.44 -0.86 -1.94
N GLY A 89 10.19 -0.68 -1.50
CA GLY A 89 9.75 0.53 -0.81
C GLY A 89 9.74 1.76 -1.72
N ASP A 90 9.93 1.56 -3.04
CA ASP A 90 9.96 2.60 -4.06
C ASP A 90 8.59 2.70 -4.73
N PHE A 91 7.58 3.04 -3.92
CA PHE A 91 6.45 3.75 -4.48
C PHE A 91 7.03 5.09 -4.89
N GLN A 92 6.97 5.47 -6.17
CA GLN A 92 7.58 6.67 -6.77
C GLN A 92 7.09 7.99 -6.14
N ILE A 93 7.28 8.16 -4.83
CA ILE A 93 6.91 9.31 -4.01
C ILE A 93 7.98 9.51 -2.93
N ASN A 94 8.20 10.78 -2.64
CA ASN A 94 9.24 11.26 -1.77
C ASN A 94 8.78 11.24 -0.31
N PHE A 95 8.77 10.07 0.33
CA PHE A 95 8.49 9.97 1.76
C PHE A 95 9.64 10.58 2.58
N ASN A 96 9.51 11.86 2.96
CA ASN A 96 10.44 12.49 3.92
C ASN A 96 9.99 12.34 5.38
N ASN A 97 8.97 11.51 5.65
CA ASN A 97 8.44 11.29 7.00
C ASN A 97 8.76 9.87 7.51
N ASP A 98 9.62 9.79 8.53
CA ASP A 98 9.94 8.58 9.26
C ASP A 98 8.69 7.92 9.85
N GLY A 99 8.38 6.69 9.43
CA GLY A 99 7.30 5.89 9.98
C GLY A 99 7.67 5.21 11.30
N PHE A 100 6.71 5.16 12.23
CA PHE A 100 6.78 4.34 13.44
C PHE A 100 5.90 3.09 13.26
N ALA A 101 6.53 1.90 13.22
CA ALA A 101 5.88 0.58 13.14
C ALA A 101 5.09 0.16 14.40
N GLY A 102 4.62 1.13 15.19
CA GLY A 102 3.91 0.89 16.45
C GLY A 102 2.40 1.14 16.37
N LEU A 103 1.96 2.16 15.62
CA LEU A 103 0.56 2.58 15.35
C LEU A 103 0.59 3.87 14.47
N GLY A 104 1.51 3.95 13.50
CA GLY A 104 1.70 5.10 12.61
C GLY A 104 1.22 4.83 11.18
N PRO A 105 1.05 5.87 10.33
CA PRO A 105 0.82 5.68 8.90
C PRO A 105 1.87 4.72 8.32
N VAL A 106 1.49 3.90 7.35
CA VAL A 106 2.46 3.19 6.51
C VAL A 106 3.22 4.25 5.73
N SER A 107 4.38 4.66 6.26
CA SER A 107 5.32 5.53 5.57
C SER A 107 6.65 4.79 5.39
N ARG A 108 7.34 5.08 4.28
CA ARG A 108 8.66 4.53 3.98
C ARG A 108 9.64 5.02 5.04
N ASN A 109 10.30 4.11 5.76
CA ASN A 109 11.56 4.42 6.40
C ASN A 109 12.70 3.74 5.60
N PRO A 110 13.30 4.43 4.60
CA PRO A 110 14.34 3.84 3.78
C PRO A 110 15.61 3.53 4.60
N GLY A 111 15.82 4.23 5.72
CA GLY A 111 16.92 3.95 6.67
C GLY A 111 16.70 2.69 7.52
N LYS A 112 15.46 2.18 7.62
CA LYS A 112 15.12 0.95 8.36
C LYS A 112 14.83 -0.25 7.47
N GLY A 113 14.94 -0.08 6.15
CA GLY A 113 14.79 -1.17 5.18
C GLY A 113 13.39 -1.78 5.15
N GLU A 114 12.34 -1.00 5.44
CA GLU A 114 10.96 -1.49 5.48
C GLU A 114 10.49 -1.92 4.08
N ARG A 115 9.98 -3.15 3.99
CA ARG A 115 9.54 -3.81 2.75
C ARG A 115 8.20 -4.49 3.00
N TRP A 116 7.37 -4.51 1.97
CA TRP A 116 6.03 -5.06 2.02
C TRP A 116 5.85 -6.14 0.96
N GLU A 117 5.03 -7.15 1.26
CA GLU A 117 4.71 -8.24 0.35
C GLU A 117 3.22 -8.55 0.37
N LEU A 118 2.74 -9.07 -0.76
CA LEU A 118 1.37 -9.56 -0.92
C LEU A 118 1.26 -10.98 -0.37
N VAL A 119 0.23 -11.22 0.45
CA VAL A 119 -0.09 -12.53 1.02
C VAL A 119 -1.59 -12.84 1.02
#